data_AF-A0A067D3H0-F1
#
_entry.id   AF-A0A067D3H0-F1
#
_cell.length_a   1.000
_cell.length_b   1.000
_cell.length_c   1.000
_cell.angle_alpha   90.00
_cell.angle_beta   90.00
_cell.angle_gamma   90.00
#
_symmetry.space_group_name_H-M   'P 1'
#
loop_
_entity.id
_entity.type
_entity.pdbx_description
1 polymer ?
#
loop_
_entity_poly.entity_id
_entity_poly.type
_entity_poly.pdbx_seq_one_letter_code
_entity_poly.pdbx_strand_id
1 'polypeptide(L)'
;MGASLYFLDIVGPGLSNDLFWPNFDPTSAQTYLIDVFNRHLSVTNASEIDLFDPSQAILKTYGLPSTTAFAKPTYPRMRTLVEYTSVADAIVGFQSLDPGYVFNLMTLYCWADFEKRWELAHTAARQARCASGMADNGAVYLEAYLRNVRWDAWYAVYGASFEFGVSDAIVVTSEGRDWYKSLQNAYQSLDDEEAYWTSHQISHFQLQWSNDYQFGVKESISLNWAFLSDLWGAVALNASLVRSAPNFMGDTTMEAILFLYPFTPASVIIHNTLGPFLNIDMPHSSWLFKPT
;
A
#
# COMPACT_ATOMS: atom_id res chain seq x y z
N MET A 1 -21.09 -45.05 4.45
CA MET A 1 -21.48 -43.93 5.34
C MET A 1 -20.52 -43.72 6.52
N GLY A 2 -20.06 -44.77 7.24
CA GLY A 2 -19.11 -44.61 8.37
C GLY A 2 -17.73 -44.04 8.00
N ALA A 3 -17.16 -44.43 6.86
CA ALA A 3 -15.86 -43.92 6.40
C ALA A 3 -15.87 -42.41 6.08
N SER A 4 -17.03 -41.87 5.67
CA SER A 4 -17.21 -40.45 5.34
C SER A 4 -17.34 -39.56 6.58
N LEU A 5 -17.97 -40.07 7.66
CA LEU A 5 -18.08 -39.37 8.94
C LEU A 5 -16.73 -39.36 9.68
N TYR A 6 -16.01 -40.48 9.66
CA TYR A 6 -14.68 -40.57 10.26
C TYR A 6 -13.65 -39.68 9.56
N PHE A 7 -13.74 -39.55 8.24
CA PHE A 7 -12.92 -38.61 7.48
C PHE A 7 -13.19 -37.15 7.91
N LEU A 8 -14.47 -36.76 8.04
CA LEU A 8 -14.84 -35.41 8.48
C LEU A 8 -14.40 -35.10 9.92
N ASP A 9 -14.37 -36.10 10.79
CA ASP A 9 -13.84 -35.96 12.16
C ASP A 9 -12.33 -35.69 12.16
N ILE A 10 -11.58 -36.36 11.27
CA ILE A 10 -10.13 -36.14 11.11
C ILE A 10 -9.83 -34.74 10.54
N VAL A 11 -10.54 -34.31 9.50
CA VAL A 11 -10.24 -33.03 8.82
C VAL A 11 -10.92 -31.83 9.46
N GLY A 12 -12.00 -32.05 10.22
CA GLY A 12 -12.82 -31.00 10.84
C GLY A 12 -12.03 -29.96 11.63
N PRO A 13 -11.07 -30.34 12.50
CA PRO A 13 -10.23 -29.38 13.21
C PRO A 13 -9.38 -28.49 12.31
N GLY A 14 -8.92 -28.99 11.15
CA GLY A 14 -8.20 -28.19 10.18
C GLY A 14 -9.15 -27.26 9.41
N LEU A 15 -10.33 -27.74 9.04
CA LEU A 15 -11.34 -26.97 8.30
C LEU A 15 -12.04 -25.88 9.14
N SER A 16 -11.63 -25.65 10.39
CA SER A 16 -12.21 -24.60 11.24
C SER A 16 -11.81 -23.19 10.82
N ASN A 17 -10.78 -23.06 9.97
CA ASN A 17 -10.27 -21.81 9.42
C ASN A 17 -9.74 -22.00 7.99
N ASP A 18 -9.61 -20.89 7.27
CA ASP A 18 -9.15 -20.88 5.87
C ASP A 18 -7.66 -21.25 5.71
N LEU A 19 -6.92 -21.34 6.81
CA LEU A 19 -5.51 -21.74 6.81
C LEU A 19 -5.34 -23.25 7.03
N PHE A 20 -6.41 -24.01 7.25
CA PHE A 20 -6.33 -25.44 7.54
C PHE A 20 -5.51 -25.79 8.80
N TRP A 21 -5.35 -24.84 9.74
CA TRP A 21 -4.55 -25.00 10.95
C TRP A 21 -5.39 -25.51 12.13
N PRO A 22 -5.16 -26.74 12.62
CA PRO A 22 -5.88 -27.23 13.79
C PRO A 22 -5.66 -26.31 15.00
N ASN A 23 -6.75 -25.99 15.70
CA ASN A 23 -6.77 -25.13 16.89
C ASN A 23 -6.39 -23.65 16.66
N PHE A 24 -6.31 -23.19 15.40
CA PHE A 24 -6.18 -21.77 15.09
C PHE A 24 -7.56 -21.14 14.88
N ASP A 25 -8.37 -21.10 15.94
CA ASP A 25 -9.77 -20.72 15.79
C ASP A 25 -9.94 -19.25 15.36
N PRO A 26 -10.88 -18.97 14.42
CA PRO A 26 -11.12 -17.63 13.92
C PRO A 26 -11.39 -16.58 15.00
N THR A 27 -12.15 -16.94 16.04
CA THR A 27 -12.55 -16.03 17.12
C THR A 27 -11.52 -15.91 18.24
N SER A 28 -10.44 -16.71 18.21
CA SER A 28 -9.40 -16.71 19.22
C SER A 28 -8.03 -16.34 18.65
N ALA A 29 -7.17 -17.32 18.40
CA ALA A 29 -5.78 -17.15 17.97
C ALA A 29 -5.68 -16.33 16.67
N GLN A 30 -6.57 -16.56 15.70
CA GLN A 30 -6.59 -15.79 14.45
C GLN A 30 -6.92 -14.32 14.69
N THR A 31 -7.99 -14.03 15.44
CA THR A 31 -8.36 -12.65 15.76
C THR A 31 -7.28 -11.95 16.59
N TYR A 32 -6.66 -12.65 17.55
CA TYR A 32 -5.56 -12.10 18.35
C TYR A 32 -4.37 -11.71 17.47
N LEU A 33 -3.97 -12.59 16.55
CA LEU A 33 -2.87 -12.31 15.63
C LEU A 33 -3.14 -11.05 14.81
N ILE A 34 -4.34 -10.94 14.23
CA ILE A 34 -4.75 -9.77 13.44
C ILE A 34 -4.72 -8.49 14.29
N ASP A 35 -5.19 -8.54 15.54
CA ASP A 35 -5.21 -7.38 16.43
C ASP A 35 -3.80 -6.90 16.81
N VAL A 36 -2.86 -7.83 17.03
CA VAL A 36 -1.44 -7.51 17.26
C VAL A 36 -0.84 -6.79 16.06
N PHE A 37 -1.05 -7.34 14.85
CA PHE A 37 -0.57 -6.70 13.62
C PHE A 37 -1.20 -5.32 13.40
N ASN A 38 -2.52 -5.18 13.54
CA ASN A 38 -3.21 -3.89 13.39
C ASN A 38 -2.72 -2.84 14.40
N ARG A 39 -2.39 -3.25 15.62
CA ARG A 39 -1.79 -2.37 16.64
C ARG A 39 -0.42 -1.87 16.18
N HIS A 40 0.43 -2.75 15.67
CA HIS A 40 1.76 -2.38 15.18
C HIS A 40 1.69 -1.51 13.93
N LEU A 41 0.88 -1.87 12.94
CA LEU A 41 0.66 -1.07 11.72
C LEU A 41 0.25 0.39 12.02
N SER A 42 -0.48 0.59 13.12
CA SER A 42 -0.95 1.92 13.53
C SER A 42 0.05 2.74 14.37
N VAL A 43 1.15 2.14 14.84
CA VAL A 43 2.00 2.75 15.89
C VAL A 43 3.49 2.64 15.60
N THR A 44 3.94 1.62 14.86
CA THR A 44 5.36 1.31 14.68
C THR A 44 5.65 0.84 13.27
N ASN A 45 6.78 1.27 12.70
CA ASN A 45 7.35 0.67 11.48
C ASN A 45 8.27 -0.52 11.81
N ALA A 46 7.95 -1.25 12.88
CA ALA A 46 8.75 -2.39 13.32
C ALA A 46 8.72 -3.49 12.24
N SER A 47 9.89 -3.96 11.83
CA SER A 47 10.03 -5.04 10.84
C SER A 47 9.89 -6.43 11.45
N GLU A 48 9.99 -6.53 12.79
CA GLU A 48 9.92 -7.79 13.53
C GLU A 48 9.05 -7.61 14.78
N ILE A 49 8.23 -8.62 15.07
CA ILE A 49 7.32 -8.65 16.22
C ILE A 49 7.52 -10.00 16.91
N ASP A 50 7.95 -9.98 18.18
CA ASP A 50 7.90 -11.17 19.03
C ASP A 50 6.48 -11.30 19.61
N LEU A 51 5.72 -12.28 19.10
CA LEU A 51 4.34 -12.55 19.52
C LEU A 51 4.23 -13.01 20.98
N PHE A 52 5.32 -13.50 21.58
CA PHE A 52 5.35 -13.99 22.95
C PHE A 52 5.81 -12.93 23.96
N ASP A 53 6.25 -11.76 23.49
CA ASP A 53 6.62 -10.67 24.38
C ASP A 53 5.38 -10.19 25.18
N PRO A 54 5.48 -10.01 26.52
CA PRO A 54 4.36 -9.56 27.33
C PRO A 54 3.74 -8.23 26.89
N SER A 55 4.49 -7.37 26.20
CA SER A 55 3.98 -6.12 25.63
C SER A 55 2.94 -6.34 24.52
N GLN A 56 2.88 -7.54 23.92
CA GLN A 56 1.85 -7.91 22.94
C GLN A 56 0.52 -8.29 23.56
N ALA A 57 0.44 -8.42 24.89
CA ALA A 57 -0.82 -8.72 25.55
C ALA A 57 -1.90 -7.65 25.23
N ILE A 58 -3.05 -8.13 24.74
CA ILE A 58 -4.22 -7.29 24.44
C ILE A 58 -5.32 -7.64 25.44
N LEU A 59 -5.78 -6.64 26.19
CA LEU A 59 -6.94 -6.76 27.08
C LEU A 59 -8.23 -6.85 26.26
N LYS A 60 -8.53 -8.04 25.76
CA LYS A 60 -9.74 -8.37 25.00
C LYS A 60 -10.12 -9.82 25.29
N THR A 61 -11.42 -10.08 25.44
CA THR A 61 -11.93 -11.44 25.59
C THR A 61 -12.01 -12.11 24.21
N TYR A 62 -11.22 -13.15 24.03
CA TYR A 62 -11.19 -13.97 22.82
C TYR A 62 -12.02 -15.25 22.98
N GLY A 63 -12.46 -15.83 21.87
CA GLY A 63 -13.22 -17.09 21.83
C GLY A 63 -14.74 -16.97 21.94
N LEU A 64 -15.31 -15.74 21.94
CA LEU A 64 -16.76 -15.57 21.85
C LEU A 64 -17.21 -15.66 20.38
N PRO A 65 -18.44 -16.12 20.09
CA PRO A 65 -18.97 -16.16 18.72
C PRO A 65 -19.00 -14.78 18.02
N SER A 66 -19.02 -13.69 18.80
CA SER A 66 -19.01 -12.30 18.29
C SER A 66 -17.63 -11.67 18.28
N THR A 67 -16.56 -12.38 18.66
CA THR A 67 -15.20 -11.84 18.64
C THR A 67 -14.74 -11.64 17.19
N THR A 68 -14.45 -10.39 16.83
CA THR A 68 -13.94 -10.00 15.51
C THR A 68 -12.67 -9.17 15.65
N ALA A 69 -11.85 -9.10 14.60
CA ALA A 69 -10.66 -8.25 14.60
C ALA A 69 -11.02 -6.77 14.69
N PHE A 70 -10.18 -6.01 15.38
CA PHE A 70 -10.28 -4.58 15.55
C PHE A 70 -9.34 -3.87 14.59
N ALA A 71 -9.90 -3.03 13.72
CA ALA A 71 -9.15 -2.10 12.88
C ALA A 71 -9.50 -0.67 13.30
N LYS A 72 -8.48 0.19 13.47
CA LYS A 72 -8.69 1.60 13.83
C LYS A 72 -9.32 2.34 12.64
N PRO A 73 -10.52 2.94 12.77
CA PRO A 73 -11.18 3.63 11.65
C PRO A 73 -10.41 4.83 11.09
N THR A 74 -9.47 5.38 11.88
CA THR A 74 -8.62 6.51 11.50
C THR A 74 -7.35 6.09 10.78
N TYR A 75 -6.99 4.80 10.79
CA TYR A 75 -5.72 4.32 10.24
C TYR A 75 -5.55 4.63 8.74
N PRO A 76 -6.53 4.36 7.86
CA PRO A 76 -6.39 4.71 6.44
C PRO A 76 -6.17 6.21 6.23
N ARG A 77 -6.89 7.06 6.98
CA ARG A 77 -6.77 8.52 6.89
C ARG A 77 -5.42 9.02 7.39
N MET A 78 -4.89 8.44 8.47
CA MET A 78 -3.56 8.77 8.96
C MET A 78 -2.51 8.48 7.88
N ARG A 79 -2.60 7.32 7.23
CA ARG A 79 -1.68 6.93 6.17
C ARG A 79 -1.77 7.88 4.97
N THR A 80 -2.96 8.14 4.46
CA THR A 80 -3.12 8.94 3.21
C THR A 80 -3.00 10.45 3.39
N LEU A 81 -3.39 11.00 4.55
CA LEU A 81 -3.42 12.45 4.75
C LEU A 81 -2.21 13.00 5.52
N VAL A 82 -1.41 12.13 6.14
CA VAL A 82 -0.28 12.54 7.00
C VAL A 82 1.02 11.86 6.62
N GLU A 83 1.01 10.54 6.40
CA GLU A 83 2.25 9.79 6.17
C GLU A 83 2.68 9.81 4.69
N TYR A 84 1.79 9.41 3.78
CA TYR A 84 2.05 9.34 2.34
C TYR A 84 1.67 10.65 1.64
N THR A 85 2.43 11.70 1.96
CA THR A 85 2.20 13.05 1.41
C THR A 85 3.38 13.57 0.59
N SER A 86 4.39 12.73 0.30
CA SER A 86 5.47 13.14 -0.59
C SER A 86 4.99 13.23 -2.04
N VAL A 87 5.76 13.96 -2.87
CA VAL A 87 5.51 14.02 -4.31
C VAL A 87 5.61 12.64 -4.95
N ALA A 88 6.64 11.86 -4.58
CA ALA A 88 6.82 10.51 -5.07
C ALA A 88 5.65 9.58 -4.73
N ASP A 89 5.14 9.63 -3.48
CA ASP A 89 3.96 8.86 -3.07
C ASP A 89 2.74 9.19 -3.93
N ALA A 90 2.52 10.46 -4.23
CA ALA A 90 1.40 10.90 -5.06
C ALA A 90 1.52 10.42 -6.51
N ILE A 91 2.71 10.54 -7.11
CA ILE A 91 2.98 10.08 -8.49
C ILE A 91 2.75 8.56 -8.58
N VAL A 92 3.30 7.78 -7.66
CA VAL A 92 3.06 6.32 -7.58
C VAL A 92 1.57 6.03 -7.39
N GLY A 93 0.90 6.80 -6.52
CA GLY A 93 -0.54 6.73 -6.32
C GLY A 93 -1.33 6.92 -7.61
N PHE A 94 -1.02 7.95 -8.40
CA PHE A 94 -1.68 8.21 -9.67
C PHE A 94 -1.49 7.09 -10.70
N GLN A 95 -0.32 6.46 -10.73
CA GLN A 95 -0.08 5.33 -11.65
C GLN A 95 -0.89 4.07 -11.29
N SER A 96 -1.34 3.93 -10.04
CA SER A 96 -2.17 2.81 -9.60
C SER A 96 -3.67 3.12 -9.52
N LEU A 97 -4.03 4.41 -9.53
CA LEU A 97 -5.40 4.88 -9.41
C LEU A 97 -6.16 4.69 -10.72
N ASP A 98 -7.39 4.16 -10.63
CA ASP A 98 -8.31 4.21 -11.76
C ASP A 98 -8.63 5.68 -12.09
N PRO A 99 -8.35 6.16 -13.32
CA PRO A 99 -8.53 7.56 -13.69
C PRO A 99 -9.96 8.09 -13.49
N GLY A 100 -10.97 7.21 -13.50
CA GLY A 100 -12.36 7.55 -13.20
C GLY A 100 -12.61 7.96 -11.73
N TYR A 101 -11.63 7.78 -10.84
CA TYR A 101 -11.70 8.20 -9.44
C TYR A 101 -10.76 9.37 -9.11
N VAL A 102 -10.06 9.96 -10.09
CA VAL A 102 -9.08 11.01 -9.81
C VAL A 102 -9.69 12.22 -9.11
N PHE A 103 -10.92 12.60 -9.48
CA PHE A 103 -11.62 13.72 -8.85
C PHE A 103 -12.38 13.33 -7.57
N ASN A 104 -12.30 12.07 -7.15
CA ASN A 104 -12.66 11.63 -5.81
C ASN A 104 -11.52 11.87 -4.80
N LEU A 105 -10.33 12.27 -5.25
CA LEU A 105 -9.26 12.77 -4.40
C LEU A 105 -9.64 14.16 -3.89
N MET A 106 -10.04 14.20 -2.62
CA MET A 106 -10.67 15.36 -2.03
C MET A 106 -9.69 16.50 -1.84
N THR A 107 -9.88 17.55 -2.62
CA THR A 107 -9.13 18.81 -2.54
C THR A 107 -9.98 19.94 -3.08
N LEU A 108 -9.68 21.16 -2.66
CA LEU A 108 -10.26 22.37 -3.23
C LEU A 108 -9.19 23.04 -4.09
N TYR A 109 -9.26 22.80 -5.40
CA TYR A 109 -8.34 23.34 -6.39
C TYR A 109 -8.23 24.86 -6.30
N CYS A 110 -7.00 25.34 -6.45
CA CYS A 110 -6.66 26.76 -6.42
C CYS A 110 -6.13 27.22 -7.79
N TRP A 111 -5.42 26.34 -8.51
CA TRP A 111 -4.85 26.67 -9.82
C TRP A 111 -5.01 25.52 -10.81
N ALA A 112 -5.05 25.86 -12.09
CA ALA A 112 -4.97 24.87 -13.15
C ALA A 112 -3.54 24.34 -13.29
N ASP A 113 -2.56 25.24 -13.26
CA ASP A 113 -1.16 24.98 -13.64
C ASP A 113 -0.17 25.35 -12.53
N PHE A 114 1.02 24.73 -12.54
CA PHE A 114 2.06 24.98 -11.53
C PHE A 114 2.62 26.40 -11.57
N GLU A 115 2.59 27.07 -12.72
CA GLU A 115 2.98 28.49 -12.85
C GLU A 115 1.91 29.47 -12.31
N LYS A 116 0.76 28.96 -11.84
CA LYS A 116 -0.32 29.74 -11.22
C LYS A 116 -0.91 30.79 -12.18
N ARG A 117 -0.90 30.52 -13.49
CA ARG A 117 -1.43 31.44 -14.52
C ARG A 117 -2.94 31.48 -14.52
N TRP A 118 -3.61 30.37 -14.18
CA TRP A 118 -5.07 30.29 -14.13
C TRP A 118 -5.55 29.89 -12.74
N GLU A 119 -6.32 30.79 -12.11
CA GLU A 119 -6.90 30.60 -10.79
C GLU A 119 -8.27 29.91 -10.88
N LEU A 120 -8.52 28.94 -9.99
CA LEU A 120 -9.73 28.12 -9.99
C LEU A 120 -10.53 28.16 -8.69
N ALA A 121 -9.99 28.79 -7.64
CA ALA A 121 -10.72 28.82 -6.37
C ALA A 121 -12.06 29.56 -6.50
N HIS A 122 -13.12 28.96 -5.98
CA HIS A 122 -14.49 29.50 -6.04
C HIS A 122 -14.67 30.91 -5.46
N THR A 123 -13.75 31.39 -4.61
CA THR A 123 -13.83 32.72 -4.00
C THR A 123 -12.45 33.36 -3.93
N ALA A 124 -12.39 34.68 -4.06
CA ALA A 124 -11.14 35.45 -3.90
C ALA A 124 -10.50 35.22 -2.51
N ALA A 125 -11.31 35.05 -1.46
CA ALA A 125 -10.81 34.74 -0.12
C ALA A 125 -10.13 33.37 -0.04
N ARG A 126 -10.64 32.35 -0.76
CA ARG A 126 -9.97 31.04 -0.86
C ARG A 126 -8.68 31.17 -1.65
N GLN A 127 -8.71 31.87 -2.77
CA GLN A 127 -7.54 32.10 -3.62
C GLN A 127 -6.40 32.74 -2.84
N ALA A 128 -6.69 33.79 -2.07
CA ALA A 128 -5.73 34.44 -1.18
C ALA A 128 -5.14 33.47 -0.13
N ARG A 129 -5.95 32.58 0.46
CA ARG A 129 -5.46 31.55 1.38
C ARG A 129 -4.53 30.54 0.70
N CYS A 130 -4.86 30.14 -0.54
CA CYS A 130 -3.99 29.25 -1.30
C CYS A 130 -2.62 29.91 -1.53
N ALA A 131 -2.62 31.16 -1.99
CA ALA A 131 -1.41 31.92 -2.24
C ALA A 131 -0.56 32.12 -0.98
N SER A 132 -1.20 32.27 0.19
CA SER A 132 -0.47 32.51 1.46
C SER A 132 0.17 31.27 2.08
N GLY A 133 -0.28 30.05 1.75
CA GLY A 133 0.18 28.87 2.49
C GLY A 133 -0.15 27.49 1.90
N MET A 134 -0.52 27.40 0.63
CA MET A 134 -0.73 26.10 -0.05
C MET A 134 -0.05 26.05 -1.43
N ALA A 135 0.80 27.03 -1.75
CA ALA A 135 1.42 27.14 -3.06
C ALA A 135 2.51 26.09 -3.32
N ASP A 136 2.98 25.42 -2.28
CA ASP A 136 3.94 24.31 -2.33
C ASP A 136 3.27 22.93 -2.24
N ASN A 137 1.94 22.88 -2.11
CA ASN A 137 1.16 21.65 -2.08
C ASN A 137 0.61 21.31 -3.48
N GLY A 138 1.12 20.23 -4.09
CA GLY A 138 0.70 19.76 -5.41
C GLY A 138 -0.79 19.42 -5.50
N ALA A 139 -1.44 19.09 -4.38
CA ALA A 139 -2.85 18.71 -4.35
C ALA A 139 -3.82 19.85 -4.70
N VAL A 140 -3.38 21.11 -4.74
CA VAL A 140 -4.27 22.23 -5.13
C VAL A 140 -4.13 22.65 -6.60
N TYR A 141 -3.34 21.91 -7.38
CA TYR A 141 -3.06 22.15 -8.80
C TYR A 141 -3.68 21.05 -9.66
N LEU A 142 -4.49 21.38 -10.66
CA LEU A 142 -4.99 20.34 -11.58
C LEU A 142 -3.88 19.67 -12.39
N GLU A 143 -2.83 20.41 -12.75
CA GLU A 143 -1.69 19.92 -13.52
C GLU A 143 -1.02 18.70 -12.86
N ALA A 144 -0.90 18.66 -11.53
CA ALA A 144 -0.39 17.50 -10.80
C ALA A 144 -1.13 16.20 -11.16
N TYR A 145 -2.46 16.28 -11.22
CA TYR A 145 -3.33 15.15 -11.54
C TYR A 145 -3.26 14.84 -13.03
N LEU A 146 -3.46 15.86 -13.87
CA LEU A 146 -3.62 15.69 -15.30
C LEU A 146 -2.34 15.25 -16.01
N ARG A 147 -1.16 15.57 -15.49
CA ARG A 147 0.10 15.04 -16.02
C ARG A 147 0.30 13.54 -15.75
N ASN A 148 -0.35 13.02 -14.70
CA ASN A 148 -0.09 11.68 -14.16
C ASN A 148 -1.21 10.67 -14.42
N VAL A 149 -2.40 11.10 -14.86
CA VAL A 149 -3.49 10.17 -15.22
C VAL A 149 -3.31 9.56 -16.61
N ARG A 150 -3.89 8.37 -16.83
CA ARG A 150 -4.10 7.86 -18.18
C ARG A 150 -5.21 8.65 -18.89
N TRP A 151 -4.80 9.45 -19.87
CA TRP A 151 -5.67 10.42 -20.52
C TRP A 151 -6.86 9.81 -21.27
N ASP A 152 -6.66 8.68 -21.95
CA ASP A 152 -7.71 8.00 -22.69
C ASP A 152 -8.90 7.59 -21.79
N ALA A 153 -8.59 6.96 -20.67
CA ALA A 153 -9.57 6.51 -19.69
C ALA A 153 -10.15 7.68 -18.88
N TRP A 154 -9.32 8.67 -18.51
CA TRP A 154 -9.76 9.85 -17.80
C TRP A 154 -10.72 10.71 -18.64
N TYR A 155 -10.37 10.96 -19.91
CA TYR A 155 -11.13 11.81 -20.81
C TYR A 155 -12.49 11.20 -21.14
N ALA A 156 -12.59 9.87 -21.23
CA ALA A 156 -13.86 9.17 -21.40
C ALA A 156 -14.87 9.44 -20.25
N VAL A 157 -14.39 9.74 -19.05
CA VAL A 157 -15.23 10.01 -17.87
C VAL A 157 -15.46 11.51 -17.68
N TYR A 158 -14.42 12.33 -17.80
CA TYR A 158 -14.46 13.74 -17.39
C TYR A 158 -14.23 14.75 -18.52
N GLY A 159 -13.79 14.31 -19.71
CA GLY A 159 -13.31 15.18 -20.79
C GLY A 159 -14.27 16.31 -21.12
N ALA A 160 -15.53 15.99 -21.43
CA ALA A 160 -16.54 17.00 -21.78
C ALA A 160 -16.81 18.02 -20.67
N SER A 161 -16.88 17.59 -19.42
CA SER A 161 -17.10 18.50 -18.28
C SER A 161 -15.86 19.34 -17.97
N PHE A 162 -14.67 18.78 -18.15
CA PHE A 162 -13.41 19.49 -17.97
C PHE A 162 -13.17 20.53 -19.06
N GLU A 163 -13.47 20.21 -20.32
CA GLU A 163 -13.42 21.15 -21.44
C GLU A 163 -14.32 22.34 -21.16
N PHE A 164 -15.60 22.08 -20.90
CA PHE A 164 -16.57 23.13 -20.62
C PHE A 164 -16.20 23.97 -19.39
N GLY A 165 -15.75 23.34 -18.30
CA GLY A 165 -15.51 24.01 -17.03
C GLY A 165 -14.15 24.68 -16.89
N VAL A 166 -13.14 24.22 -17.63
CA VAL A 166 -11.74 24.62 -17.40
C VAL A 166 -11.00 24.84 -18.72
N SER A 167 -10.83 23.80 -19.54
CA SER A 167 -9.90 23.84 -20.67
C SER A 167 -10.32 24.84 -21.75
N ASP A 168 -11.60 24.95 -22.08
CA ASP A 168 -12.08 25.88 -23.13
C ASP A 168 -11.73 27.34 -22.84
N ALA A 169 -11.73 27.73 -21.56
CA ALA A 169 -11.35 29.07 -21.13
C ALA A 169 -9.82 29.29 -21.17
N ILE A 170 -9.03 28.23 -21.05
CA ILE A 170 -7.56 28.28 -21.04
C ILE A 170 -6.99 28.26 -22.46
N VAL A 171 -7.50 27.38 -23.33
CA VAL A 171 -6.98 27.16 -24.69
C VAL A 171 -7.28 28.29 -25.68
N VAL A 172 -7.91 29.38 -25.22
CA VAL A 172 -8.09 30.61 -26.03
C VAL A 172 -6.75 31.27 -26.33
N THR A 173 -5.76 31.19 -25.43
CA THR A 173 -4.42 31.76 -25.63
C THR A 173 -3.44 30.74 -26.24
N SER A 174 -2.33 31.22 -26.79
CA SER A 174 -1.23 30.34 -27.26
C SER A 174 -0.65 29.52 -26.12
N GLU A 175 -0.39 30.17 -25.00
CA GLU A 175 0.25 29.59 -23.83
C GLU A 175 -0.64 28.51 -23.20
N GLY A 176 -1.97 28.73 -23.17
CA GLY A 176 -2.93 27.76 -22.67
C GLY A 176 -3.05 26.52 -23.57
N ARG A 177 -2.95 26.68 -24.90
CA ARG A 177 -2.89 25.52 -25.82
C ARG A 177 -1.63 24.71 -25.63
N ASP A 178 -0.50 25.36 -25.41
CA ASP A 178 0.78 24.67 -25.22
C ASP A 178 0.82 23.95 -23.87
N TRP A 179 0.31 24.58 -22.81
CA TRP A 179 0.10 23.93 -21.52
C TRP A 179 -0.85 22.73 -21.63
N TYR A 180 -2.01 22.88 -22.25
CA TYR A 180 -2.96 21.77 -22.37
C TYR A 180 -2.36 20.56 -23.11
N LYS A 181 -1.57 20.80 -24.16
CA LYS A 181 -0.83 19.75 -24.87
C LYS A 181 0.26 19.11 -24.01
N SER A 182 0.89 19.86 -23.10
CA SER A 182 1.97 19.34 -22.25
C SER A 182 1.47 18.40 -21.14
N LEU A 183 0.17 18.36 -20.87
CA LEU A 183 -0.42 17.46 -19.88
C LEU A 183 -0.60 16.03 -20.41
N GLN A 184 -0.91 15.88 -21.70
CA GLN A 184 -1.30 14.60 -22.29
C GLN A 184 -0.12 13.64 -22.37
N ASN A 185 -0.21 12.50 -21.67
CA ASN A 185 0.85 11.49 -21.58
C ASN A 185 2.20 12.08 -21.13
N ALA A 186 2.16 13.04 -20.19
CA ALA A 186 3.34 13.75 -19.71
C ALA A 186 4.25 12.86 -18.85
N TYR A 187 3.67 11.93 -18.10
CA TYR A 187 4.42 11.01 -17.25
C TYR A 187 5.33 10.09 -18.08
N GLN A 188 6.62 10.09 -17.75
CA GLN A 188 7.62 9.20 -18.36
C GLN A 188 8.30 8.31 -17.31
N SER A 189 8.76 8.91 -16.23
CA SER A 189 9.39 8.24 -15.10
C SER A 189 9.04 8.97 -13.80
N LEU A 190 9.22 8.28 -12.66
CA LEU A 190 9.05 8.88 -11.34
C LEU A 190 10.04 10.04 -11.13
N ASP A 191 11.32 9.82 -11.42
CA ASP A 191 12.39 10.78 -11.18
C ASP A 191 12.21 12.07 -12.01
N ASP A 192 11.81 11.96 -13.28
CA ASP A 192 11.60 13.12 -14.15
C ASP A 192 10.39 13.95 -13.71
N GLU A 193 9.31 13.29 -13.30
CA GLU A 193 8.09 13.98 -12.87
C GLU A 193 8.29 14.62 -11.48
N GLU A 194 8.99 13.96 -10.55
CA GLU A 194 9.34 14.54 -9.26
C GLU A 194 10.28 15.76 -9.43
N ALA A 195 11.25 15.68 -10.36
CA ALA A 195 12.10 16.81 -10.71
C ALA A 195 11.31 17.98 -11.30
N TYR A 196 10.31 17.70 -12.15
CA TYR A 196 9.41 18.72 -12.72
C TYR A 196 8.57 19.42 -11.63
N TRP A 197 8.02 18.66 -10.68
CA TRP A 197 7.25 19.25 -9.57
C TRP A 197 8.15 20.11 -8.68
N THR A 198 9.33 19.59 -8.35
CA THR A 198 10.32 20.29 -7.53
C THR A 198 10.82 21.57 -8.21
N SER A 199 11.00 21.58 -9.53
CA SER A 199 11.39 22.80 -10.26
C SER A 199 10.33 23.91 -10.18
N HIS A 200 9.07 23.54 -9.94
CA HIS A 200 7.96 24.46 -9.71
C HIS A 200 7.69 24.74 -8.23
N GLN A 201 8.64 24.38 -7.35
CA GLN A 201 8.56 24.61 -5.90
C GLN A 201 7.41 23.84 -5.21
N ILE A 202 6.97 22.74 -5.82
CA ILE A 202 6.02 21.82 -5.19
C ILE A 202 6.81 20.83 -4.32
N SER A 203 6.55 20.83 -3.02
CA SER A 203 7.32 20.08 -2.02
C SER A 203 6.60 18.84 -1.51
N HIS A 204 5.28 18.83 -1.58
CA HIS A 204 4.44 17.77 -1.03
C HIS A 204 3.09 17.71 -1.77
N PHE A 205 2.35 16.64 -1.53
CA PHE A 205 1.01 16.43 -2.02
C PHE A 205 0.13 15.96 -0.86
N GLN A 206 -0.61 16.90 -0.26
CA GLN A 206 -1.49 16.61 0.86
C GLN A 206 -2.94 16.92 0.49
N LEU A 207 -3.76 15.86 0.44
CA LEU A 207 -5.19 15.96 0.23
C LEU A 207 -5.91 16.59 1.43
N GLN A 208 -7.10 17.12 1.18
CA GLN A 208 -7.95 17.68 2.22
C GLN A 208 -8.84 16.60 2.83
N TRP A 209 -9.15 16.79 4.10
CA TRP A 209 -10.09 15.92 4.79
C TRP A 209 -11.51 16.12 4.25
N SER A 210 -12.23 15.01 4.06
CA SER A 210 -13.62 14.99 3.62
C SER A 210 -14.38 13.82 4.28
N ASN A 211 -15.69 13.99 4.37
CA ASN A 211 -16.65 12.96 4.78
C ASN A 211 -17.37 12.31 3.59
N ASP A 212 -17.15 12.79 2.37
CA ASP A 212 -17.86 12.28 1.18
C ASP A 212 -17.33 10.90 0.77
N TYR A 213 -16.02 10.68 0.93
CA TYR A 213 -15.36 9.41 0.66
C TYR A 213 -14.60 8.89 1.87
N GLN A 214 -14.63 7.57 2.06
CA GLN A 214 -13.86 6.89 3.08
C GLN A 214 -12.59 6.30 2.45
N PHE A 215 -11.43 6.66 2.99
CA PHE A 215 -10.17 6.01 2.65
C PHE A 215 -10.20 4.57 3.16
N GLY A 216 -9.90 3.64 2.27
CA GLY A 216 -9.63 2.24 2.58
C GLY A 216 -8.13 1.97 2.53
N VAL A 217 -7.66 0.99 3.30
CA VAL A 217 -6.31 0.45 3.20
C VAL A 217 -6.42 -1.06 3.12
N LYS A 218 -5.56 -1.67 2.33
CA LYS A 218 -5.44 -3.12 2.23
C LYS A 218 -4.06 -3.50 2.75
N GLU A 219 -4.04 -4.08 3.94
CA GLU A 219 -2.85 -4.70 4.53
C GLU A 219 -2.95 -6.22 4.37
N SER A 220 -1.83 -6.91 4.31
CA SER A 220 -1.80 -8.37 4.11
C SER A 220 -0.68 -9.01 4.92
N ILE A 221 -0.96 -10.19 5.48
CA ILE A 221 0.01 -11.00 6.23
C ILE A 221 0.24 -12.26 5.41
N SER A 222 1.48 -12.50 5.02
CA SER A 222 1.88 -13.73 4.33
C SER A 222 2.41 -14.74 5.35
N LEU A 223 1.80 -15.92 5.40
CA LEU A 223 2.23 -17.03 6.25
C LEU A 223 3.01 -18.03 5.39
N ASN A 224 4.27 -18.25 5.74
CA ASN A 224 5.14 -19.19 5.02
C ASN A 224 5.14 -20.55 5.72
N TRP A 225 4.85 -21.60 4.97
CA TRP A 225 4.74 -22.98 5.45
C TRP A 225 6.03 -23.75 5.20
N ALA A 226 7.19 -23.15 5.50
CA ALA A 226 8.52 -23.75 5.34
C ALA A 226 8.58 -24.71 4.13
N PHE A 227 8.83 -26.01 4.38
CA PHE A 227 8.96 -27.03 3.34
C PHE A 227 7.73 -27.23 2.44
N LEU A 228 6.50 -27.00 2.91
CA LEU A 228 5.30 -27.09 2.07
C LEU A 228 5.23 -25.94 1.06
N SER A 229 5.58 -24.73 1.48
CA SER A 229 5.75 -23.59 0.57
C SER A 229 6.88 -23.86 -0.43
N ASP A 230 7.96 -24.50 0.04
CA ASP A 230 9.09 -24.87 -0.81
C ASP A 230 8.68 -25.89 -1.89
N LEU A 231 7.89 -26.89 -1.53
CA LEU A 231 7.35 -27.89 -2.46
C LEU A 231 6.42 -27.25 -3.49
N TRP A 232 5.56 -26.31 -3.07
CA TRP A 232 4.72 -25.57 -4.01
C TRP A 232 5.57 -24.73 -4.97
N GLY A 233 6.57 -23.98 -4.48
CA GLY A 233 7.46 -23.18 -5.32
C GLY A 233 8.24 -24.04 -6.33
N ALA A 234 8.70 -25.22 -5.92
CA ALA A 234 9.34 -26.20 -6.79
C ALA A 234 8.40 -26.66 -7.92
N VAL A 235 7.13 -26.92 -7.61
CA VAL A 235 6.11 -27.30 -8.62
C VAL A 235 5.81 -26.12 -9.56
N ALA A 236 5.59 -24.92 -9.01
CA ALA A 236 5.22 -23.73 -9.78
C ALA A 236 6.30 -23.32 -10.79
N LEU A 237 7.58 -23.52 -10.45
CA LEU A 237 8.72 -23.19 -11.30
C LEU A 237 9.28 -24.36 -12.10
N ASN A 238 8.67 -25.55 -12.01
CA ASN A 238 9.22 -26.79 -12.57
C ASN A 238 10.70 -26.99 -12.19
N ALA A 239 11.00 -26.72 -10.92
CA ALA A 239 12.34 -26.69 -10.35
C ALA A 239 12.45 -27.70 -9.19
N SER A 240 13.67 -28.00 -8.77
CA SER A 240 13.95 -28.95 -7.69
C SER A 240 14.46 -28.23 -6.44
N LEU A 241 14.08 -28.74 -5.27
CA LEU A 241 14.65 -28.33 -3.97
C LEU A 241 16.01 -28.98 -3.69
N VAL A 242 16.37 -30.02 -4.45
CA VAL A 242 17.61 -30.76 -4.25
C VAL A 242 18.75 -30.02 -4.95
N ARG A 243 19.74 -29.56 -4.17
CA ARG A 243 20.88 -28.75 -4.65
C ARG A 243 21.72 -29.40 -5.75
N SER A 244 21.73 -30.74 -5.83
CA SER A 244 22.43 -31.50 -6.87
C SER A 244 21.62 -31.74 -8.15
N ALA A 245 20.34 -31.33 -8.18
CA ALA A 245 19.50 -31.49 -9.36
C ALA A 245 19.87 -30.46 -10.44
N PRO A 246 19.77 -30.82 -11.74
CA PRO A 246 20.11 -29.92 -12.84
C PRO A 246 19.19 -28.70 -12.95
N ASN A 247 18.01 -28.74 -12.32
CA ASN A 247 17.02 -27.67 -12.24
C ASN A 247 16.81 -27.17 -10.80
N PHE A 248 17.88 -27.16 -9.98
CA PHE A 248 17.79 -26.62 -8.62
C PHE A 248 17.27 -25.18 -8.63
N MET A 249 16.26 -24.90 -7.81
CA MET A 249 15.55 -23.63 -7.86
C MET A 249 16.36 -22.45 -7.34
N GLY A 250 17.37 -22.67 -6.48
CA GLY A 250 18.21 -21.60 -5.96
C GLY A 250 17.58 -20.81 -4.82
N ASP A 251 18.41 -20.30 -3.91
CA ASP A 251 17.99 -19.69 -2.65
C ASP A 251 17.26 -18.34 -2.88
N THR A 252 17.70 -17.55 -3.85
CA THR A 252 17.10 -16.24 -4.22
C THR A 252 15.73 -16.33 -4.87
N THR A 253 15.44 -17.47 -5.48
CA THR A 253 14.23 -17.67 -6.29
C THR A 253 13.00 -17.79 -5.40
N MET A 254 13.13 -18.41 -4.23
CA MET A 254 12.01 -18.54 -3.30
C MET A 254 11.58 -17.19 -2.72
N GLU A 255 12.54 -16.32 -2.42
CA GLU A 255 12.27 -14.98 -1.89
C GLU A 255 11.53 -14.10 -2.90
N ALA A 256 11.84 -14.26 -4.18
CA ALA A 256 11.15 -13.58 -5.27
C ALA A 256 9.71 -14.10 -5.42
N ILE A 257 9.50 -15.42 -5.33
CA ILE A 257 8.15 -16.03 -5.40
C ILE A 257 7.26 -15.55 -4.25
N LEU A 258 7.81 -15.42 -3.04
CA LEU A 258 7.06 -15.04 -1.84
C LEU A 258 6.98 -13.52 -1.62
N PHE A 259 7.48 -12.74 -2.58
CA PHE A 259 7.53 -11.28 -2.50
C PHE A 259 8.24 -10.77 -1.24
N LEU A 260 9.28 -11.46 -0.79
CA LEU A 260 10.01 -11.14 0.45
C LEU A 260 11.21 -10.21 0.21
N TYR A 261 11.88 -10.32 -0.95
CA TYR A 261 13.04 -9.51 -1.35
C TYR A 261 12.92 -9.13 -2.84
N PRO A 262 13.28 -7.90 -3.27
CA PRO A 262 13.95 -6.81 -2.53
C PRO A 262 12.99 -5.67 -2.13
N PHE A 263 11.75 -5.98 -1.76
CA PHE A 263 10.65 -5.00 -1.74
C PHE A 263 10.72 -3.95 -0.63
N THR A 264 11.60 -4.10 0.36
CA THR A 264 11.84 -3.09 1.41
C THR A 264 13.34 -2.93 1.70
N PRO A 265 13.80 -1.73 2.13
CA PRO A 265 15.19 -1.55 2.58
C PRO A 265 15.59 -2.54 3.68
N ALA A 266 14.66 -2.89 4.58
CA ALA A 266 14.87 -3.90 5.61
C ALA A 266 15.07 -5.30 5.03
N SER A 267 14.25 -5.71 4.05
CA SER A 267 14.44 -6.99 3.35
C SER A 267 15.80 -7.06 2.66
N VAL A 268 16.27 -5.95 2.09
CA VAL A 268 17.58 -5.89 1.44
C VAL A 268 18.71 -6.05 2.45
N ILE A 269 18.61 -5.39 3.61
CA ILE A 269 19.61 -5.50 4.68
C ILE A 269 19.64 -6.91 5.25
N ILE A 270 18.48 -7.52 5.55
CA ILE A 270 18.39 -8.87 6.12
C ILE A 270 18.97 -9.90 5.14
N HIS A 271 18.56 -9.85 3.88
CA HIS A 271 19.08 -10.73 2.83
C HIS A 271 20.61 -10.64 2.72
N ASN A 272 21.15 -9.42 2.68
CA ASN A 272 22.60 -9.19 2.53
C ASN A 272 23.41 -9.52 3.79
N THR A 273 22.80 -9.48 4.97
CA THR A 273 23.51 -9.62 6.26
C THR A 273 23.38 -11.02 6.86
N LEU A 274 22.19 -11.61 6.80
CA LEU A 274 21.88 -12.91 7.41
C LEU A 274 21.74 -14.03 6.38
N GLY A 275 21.48 -13.68 5.12
CA GLY A 275 21.28 -14.61 4.02
C GLY A 275 19.84 -14.63 3.52
N PRO A 276 19.54 -15.45 2.50
CA PRO A 276 18.22 -15.50 1.87
C PRO A 276 17.11 -15.85 2.85
N PHE A 277 15.99 -15.13 2.80
CA PHE A 277 14.76 -15.44 3.53
C PHE A 277 14.37 -16.90 3.30
N LEU A 278 13.83 -17.54 4.35
CA LEU A 278 13.51 -18.97 4.44
C LEU A 278 14.72 -19.91 4.61
N ASN A 279 15.95 -19.39 4.47
CA ASN A 279 17.19 -20.11 4.76
C ASN A 279 17.92 -19.55 6.00
N ILE A 280 17.28 -18.65 6.75
CA ILE A 280 17.78 -18.11 8.01
C ILE A 280 17.27 -19.00 9.14
N ASP A 281 18.15 -19.81 9.71
CA ASP A 281 17.86 -20.55 10.93
C ASP A 281 17.70 -19.56 12.09
N MET A 282 16.60 -19.64 12.83
CA MET A 282 16.56 -19.04 14.17
C MET A 282 17.34 -19.95 15.11
N PRO A 283 18.53 -19.55 15.61
CA PRO A 283 19.20 -20.33 16.64
C PRO A 283 18.32 -20.31 17.89
N HIS A 284 17.84 -21.48 18.31
CA HIS A 284 17.33 -21.64 19.66
C HIS A 284 18.52 -21.49 20.60
N SER A 285 18.74 -20.27 21.12
CA SER A 285 19.80 -19.97 22.07
C SER A 285 19.49 -20.66 23.40
N SER A 286 19.92 -21.92 23.48
CA SER A 286 20.00 -22.76 24.68
C SER A 286 21.13 -22.33 25.64
N TRP A 287 21.50 -21.04 25.62
CA TRP A 287 22.52 -20.47 26.48
C TRP A 287 21.90 -19.44 27.41
N LEU A 288 21.20 -19.87 28.47
CA LEU A 288 21.08 -19.14 29.76
C LEU A 288 20.27 -19.86 30.85
N PHE A 289 20.28 -21.20 30.90
CA PHE A 289 19.86 -21.89 32.14
C PHE A 289 20.79 -23.07 32.42
N LYS A 290 21.80 -22.84 33.26
CA LYS A 290 22.33 -23.89 34.14
C LYS A 290 21.65 -23.73 35.50
N PRO A 291 21.09 -24.80 36.07
CA PRO A 291 20.49 -24.75 37.39
C PRO A 291 21.60 -24.76 38.46
N THR A 292 21.50 -23.82 39.38
CA THR A 292 21.98 -23.95 40.77
C THR A 292 20.87 -23.47 41.68
#